data_AF-A0A9E2NW10-F1
#
_entry.id   AF-A0A9E2NW10-F1
#
_cell.length_a   1.000
_cell.length_b   1.000
_cell.length_c   1.000
_cell.angle_alpha   90.00
_cell.angle_beta   90.00
_cell.angle_gamma   90.00
#
_symmetry.space_group_name_H-M   'P 1'
#
loop_
_entity.id
_entity.type
_entity.pdbx_description
1 polymer ?
#
loop_
_entity_poly.entity_id
_entity_poly.type
_entity_poly.pdbx_seq_one_letter_code
_entity_poly.pdbx_strand_id
1 'polypeptide(L)'
;MKNKIEVIINSIKQITNQTSRKTFIIGVSGGIDSCLSLKILTKYFSDYKIYAYYLPIEFDSEKTNIELIEQDFNINIQKVDLTN
;
A
#
# COMPACT_ATOMS: atom_id res chain seq x y z
N MET A 1 8.90 5.24 25.55
CA MET A 1 7.60 4.90 24.91
C MET A 1 7.92 4.40 23.51
N LYS A 2 7.66 3.13 23.16
CA LYS A 2 7.93 2.65 21.79
C LYS A 2 7.04 3.43 20.81
N ASN A 3 7.60 3.90 19.71
CA ASN A 3 6.82 4.56 18.68
C ASN A 3 5.82 3.53 18.11
N LYS A 4 4.52 3.86 18.07
CA LYS A 4 3.47 2.94 17.58
C LYS A 4 3.78 2.45 16.16
N ILE A 5 4.40 3.29 15.33
CA ILE A 5 4.84 2.92 13.97
C ILE A 5 5.98 1.89 14.00
N GLU A 6 6.91 1.99 14.94
CA GLU A 6 8.00 1.00 15.07
C GLU A 6 7.47 -0.39 15.40
N VAL A 7 6.42 -0.48 16.21
CA VAL A 7 5.77 -1.77 16.52
C VAL A 7 5.23 -2.40 15.25
N ILE A 8 4.54 -1.62 14.40
CA ILE A 8 4.01 -2.09 13.10
C ILE A 8 5.15 -2.54 12.18
N ILE A 9 6.19 -1.72 12.03
CA ILE A 9 7.34 -2.05 11.16
C ILE A 9 8.03 -3.34 11.62
N ASN A 10 8.25 -3.49 12.93
CA ASN A 10 8.91 -4.68 13.47
C ASN A 10 8.07 -5.95 13.29
N SER A 11 6.74 -5.85 13.44
CA SER A 11 5.85 -6.97 13.15
C SER A 11 5.90 -7.38 11.68
N ILE A 12 5.88 -6.42 10.75
CA ILE A 12 5.99 -6.71 9.30
C ILE A 12 7.37 -7.33 8.98
N LYS A 13 8.46 -6.82 9.57
CA LYS A 13 9.81 -7.38 9.41
C LYS A 13 9.90 -8.82 9.92
N GLN A 14 9.29 -9.12 11.06
CA GLN A 14 9.27 -10.47 11.61
C GLN A 14 8.59 -11.46 10.66
N ILE A 15 7.43 -11.08 10.09
CA ILE A 15 6.67 -11.93 9.15
C ILE A 15 7.43 -12.11 7.84
N THR A 16 8.00 -11.03 7.28
CA THR A 16 8.74 -11.11 6.01
C THR A 16 10.02 -11.92 6.13
N ASN A 17 10.75 -11.81 7.24
CA ASN A 17 11.94 -12.61 7.51
C ASN A 17 11.64 -14.12 7.60
N GLN A 18 10.44 -14.50 8.05
CA GLN A 18 10.03 -15.92 8.12
C GLN A 18 9.73 -16.52 6.74
N THR A 19 9.31 -15.70 5.78
CA THR A 19 8.81 -16.19 4.48
C THR A 19 9.85 -16.11 3.36
N SER A 20 11.00 -15.47 3.59
CA SER A 20 12.01 -15.15 2.56
C SER A 20 11.45 -14.38 1.36
N ARG A 21 10.24 -13.81 1.46
CA ARG A 21 9.59 -13.06 0.39
C ARG A 21 9.91 -11.58 0.54
N LYS A 22 10.50 -11.00 -0.50
CA LYS A 22 10.73 -9.55 -0.62
C LYS A 22 9.71 -8.86 -1.50
N THR A 23 8.44 -9.25 -1.36
CA THR A 23 7.34 -8.75 -2.18
C THR A 23 6.12 -8.46 -1.34
N PHE A 24 5.51 -7.29 -1.54
CA PHE A 24 4.21 -6.93 -1.01
C PHE A 24 3.20 -6.75 -2.14
N ILE A 25 1.96 -7.16 -1.88
CA ILE A 25 0.80 -6.86 -2.71
C ILE A 25 -0.16 -6.09 -1.82
N ILE A 26 -0.66 -4.95 -2.28
CA ILE A 26 -1.54 -4.08 -1.52
C ILE A 26 -2.66 -3.53 -2.39
N GLY A 27 -3.89 -3.62 -1.91
CA GLY A 27 -5.03 -2.89 -2.45
C GLY A 27 -5.06 -1.46 -1.91
N VAL A 28 -5.20 -0.49 -2.81
CA VAL A 28 -5.27 0.95 -2.49
C VAL A 28 -6.67 1.43 -2.86
N SER A 29 -7.51 1.70 -1.86
CA SER A 29 -8.87 2.22 -2.08
C SER A 29 -8.93 3.75 -2.05
N GLY A 30 -7.82 4.42 -1.73
CA GLY A 30 -7.73 5.84 -1.42
C GLY A 30 -8.27 6.23 -0.03
N GLY A 31 -8.79 5.27 0.73
CA GLY A 31 -9.06 5.45 2.15
C GLY A 31 -7.77 5.54 2.98
N ILE A 32 -7.84 6.23 4.13
CA ILE A 32 -6.70 6.54 5.00
C ILE A 32 -5.89 5.29 5.40
N ASP A 33 -6.56 4.16 5.65
CA ASP A 33 -5.91 2.92 6.08
C ASP A 33 -5.00 2.35 5.00
N SER A 34 -5.50 2.32 3.76
CA SER A 34 -4.73 1.85 2.60
C SER A 34 -3.57 2.79 2.27
N CYS A 35 -3.79 4.11 2.39
CA CYS A 35 -2.75 5.12 2.20
C CYS A 35 -1.65 5.03 3.27
N LEU A 36 -2.02 4.88 4.54
CA LEU A 36 -1.06 4.72 5.64
C LEU A 36 -0.25 3.43 5.45
N SER A 37 -0.92 2.34 5.09
CA SER A 37 -0.27 1.06 4.84
C SER A 37 0.73 1.16 3.68
N LEU A 38 0.30 1.75 2.56
CA LEU A 38 1.16 2.01 1.41
C LEU A 38 2.36 2.89 1.79
N LYS A 39 2.14 3.97 2.56
CA LYS A 39 3.22 4.87 2.99
C LYS A 39 4.24 4.19 3.89
N ILE A 40 3.80 3.30 4.78
CA ILE A 40 4.71 2.51 5.61
C ILE A 40 5.55 1.59 4.73
N LEU A 41 4.92 0.89 3.78
CA LEU A 41 5.63 -0.01 2.87
C LEU A 41 6.66 0.74 2.01
N THR A 42 6.27 1.82 1.34
CA THR A 42 7.17 2.60 0.47
C THR A 42 8.33 3.25 1.22
N LYS A 43 8.09 3.71 2.46
CA LYS A 43 9.12 4.39 3.26
C LYS A 43 10.11 3.45 3.94
N TYR A 44 9.63 2.31 4.46
CA TYR A 44 10.46 1.44 5.33
C TYR A 44 10.87 0.12 4.69
N PHE A 45 10.31 -0.20 3.52
CA PHE A 45 10.58 -1.43 2.78
C PHE A 45 10.91 -1.11 1.32
N SER A 46 11.69 -0.06 1.06
CA SER A 46 12.14 0.36 -0.28
C SER A 46 12.87 -0.74 -1.06
N ASP A 47 13.52 -1.67 -0.34
CA ASP A 47 14.27 -2.79 -0.92
C ASP A 47 13.35 -3.98 -1.30
N TYR A 48 12.04 -3.85 -1.03
CA TYR A 48 11.03 -4.85 -1.35
C TYR A 48 10.28 -4.41 -2.60
N LYS A 49 9.86 -5.38 -3.41
CA LYS A 49 8.98 -5.11 -4.53
C LYS A 49 7.56 -4.87 -4.04
N ILE A 50 6.98 -3.71 -4.30
CA ILE A 50 5.62 -3.36 -3.89
C ILE A 50 4.74 -3.31 -5.14
N TYR A 51 3.71 -4.16 -5.18
CA TYR A 51 2.65 -4.11 -6.18
C TYR A 51 1.41 -3.50 -5.55
N ALA A 52 1.08 -2.28 -5.96
CA ALA A 52 -0.10 -1.56 -5.50
C ALA A 52 -1.19 -1.63 -6.57
N TYR A 53 -2.42 -1.95 -6.17
CA TYR A 53 -3.56 -2.08 -7.07
C TYR A 53 -4.73 -1.21 -6.61
N TYR A 54 -5.31 -0.45 -7.54
CA TYR A 54 -6.61 0.16 -7.36
C TYR A 54 -7.67 -0.67 -8.09
N LEU A 55 -8.70 -1.07 -7.37
CA LEU A 55 -9.71 -2.03 -7.82
C LEU A 55 -11.11 -1.37 -7.79
N PRO A 56 -11.42 -0.44 -8.71
CA PRO A 56 -12.71 0.23 -8.73
C PRO A 56 -13.85 -0.76 -9.04
N ILE A 57 -15.02 -0.46 -8.47
CA ILE A 57 -16.31 -1.09 -8.75
C ILE A 57 -17.31 -0.03 -9.24
N GLU A 58 -18.48 -0.40 -9.77
CA GLU A 58 -19.41 0.55 -10.42
C GLU A 58 -19.85 1.71 -9.51
N PHE A 59 -19.85 1.47 -8.20
CA PHE A 59 -20.27 2.45 -7.19
C PHE A 59 -19.12 3.26 -6.61
N ASP A 60 -17.89 3.09 -7.10
CA ASP A 60 -16.75 3.81 -6.57
C ASP A 60 -16.91 5.30 -6.91
N SER A 61 -17.08 6.12 -5.88
CA SER A 61 -17.34 7.54 -6.07
C SER A 61 -16.15 8.21 -6.77
N GLU A 62 -16.41 9.16 -7.68
CA GLU A 62 -15.41 9.97 -8.40
C GLU A 62 -14.41 10.74 -7.50
N LYS A 63 -14.52 10.63 -6.17
CA LYS A 63 -13.70 11.33 -5.19
C LYS A 63 -12.36 10.66 -4.89
N THR A 64 -12.13 9.44 -5.33
CA THR A 64 -10.88 8.74 -5.08
C THR A 64 -9.81 9.17 -6.09
N ASN A 65 -8.97 10.13 -5.70
CA ASN A 65 -7.86 10.60 -6.54
C ASN A 65 -6.61 9.76 -6.28
N ILE A 66 -6.51 8.62 -6.99
CA ILE A 66 -5.36 7.71 -6.90
C ILE A 66 -4.11 8.38 -7.47
N GLU A 67 -4.26 9.21 -8.50
CA GLU A 67 -3.14 9.91 -9.14
C GLU A 67 -2.39 10.80 -8.13
N LEU A 68 -3.10 11.44 -7.19
CA LEU A 68 -2.47 12.20 -6.11
C LEU A 68 -1.63 11.31 -5.19
N ILE A 69 -2.12 10.11 -4.86
CA ILE A 69 -1.40 9.15 -4.01
C ILE A 69 -0.14 8.65 -4.74
N GLU A 70 -0.24 8.36 -6.03
CA GLU A 70 0.89 7.97 -6.86
C GLU A 70 1.99 9.04 -6.85
N GLN A 71 1.60 10.31 -7.03
CA GLN A 71 2.50 11.46 -7.01
C GLN A 71 3.14 11.65 -5.63
N ASP A 72 2.34 11.69 -4.56
CA ASP A 72 2.82 11.95 -3.20
C ASP A 72 3.76 10.86 -2.68
N PHE A 73 3.52 9.61 -3.08
CA PHE A 73 4.27 8.46 -2.60
C PHE A 73 5.33 7.98 -3.59
N ASN A 74 5.40 8.60 -4.78
CA ASN A 74 6.30 8.22 -5.88
C ASN A 74 6.24 6.72 -6.19
N ILE A 75 5.02 6.21 -6.40
CA ILE A 75 4.77 4.81 -6.71
C ILE A 75 3.71 4.70 -7.81
N ASN A 76 3.86 3.70 -8.68
CA ASN A 76 2.84 3.35 -9.67
C ASN A 76 1.78 2.41 -9.05
N ILE A 77 0.51 2.79 -9.12
CA ILE A 77 -0.65 2.01 -8.69
C ILE A 77 -1.36 1.46 -9.93
N GLN A 78 -1.42 0.14 -10.05
CA GLN A 78 -2.07 -0.49 -11.20
C GLN A 78 -3.59 -0.47 -11.01
N LYS A 79 -4.31 0.16 -11.94
CA LYS A 79 -5.77 0.13 -11.98
C LYS A 79 -6.23 -1.17 -12.66
N VAL A 80 -7.07 -1.95 -11.96
CA VAL A 80 -7.73 -3.14 -12.52
C VAL A 80 -9.22 -2.97 -12.33
N ASP A 81 -9.92 -2.72 -13.44
CA ASP A 81 -11.36 -2.48 -13.43
C ASP A 81 -12.14 -3.77 -13.18
N LEU A 82 -12.98 -3.77 -12.14
CA LEU A 82 -13.80 -4.92 -11.74
C LEU A 82 -15.27 -4.76 -12.14
N THR A 83 -15.65 -3.76 -12.93
CA THR A 83 -17.05 -3.52 -13.36
C THR A 83 -17.54 -4.39 -14.52
N ASN A 84 -16.84 -5.47 -14.86
CA ASN A 84 -17.28 -6.42 -15.90
C ASN A 84 -18.27 -7.45 -15.37
#